data_AF-A0A3D4NHM2-F1
#
_entry.id   AF-A0A3D4NHM2-F1
#
_cell.length_a   1.000
_cell.length_b   1.000
_cell.length_c   1.000
_cell.angle_alpha   90.00
_cell.angle_beta   90.00
_cell.angle_gamma   90.00
#
_symmetry.space_group_name_H-M   'P 1'
#
loop_
_entity.id
_entity.type
_entity.pdbx_description
1 polymer ?
#
loop_
_entity_poly.entity_id
_entity_poly.type
_entity_poly.pdbx_seq_one_letter_code
_entity_poly.pdbx_strand_id
1 'polypeptide(L)'
;MTSVEFPCAGLPIAISHWEAIRGYMEYEVNDLKSIQDPQDLQGPNDPPHEGLHTFHNARARMHQQIRDGERNRVSGFFWYLYHVMTLWTIPNYLTEWEIRRINAMSPHTLPEAMRQWSELLPKDQWAKPSEELVQMSEQVRQLHKRQPRRPITEFFAEVQRLNLADKRRA
;
A
#
# COMPACT_ATOMS: atom_id res chain seq x y z
N MET A 1 -14.97 33.34 5.14
CA MET A 1 -13.88 32.45 5.57
C MET A 1 -14.50 31.15 6.05
N THR A 2 -14.59 30.16 5.18
CA THR A 2 -15.07 28.82 5.53
C THR A 2 -13.96 28.09 6.26
N SER A 3 -14.20 27.66 7.51
CA SER A 3 -13.23 26.84 8.23
C SER A 3 -12.96 25.56 7.43
N VAL A 4 -11.69 25.34 7.09
CA VAL A 4 -11.19 24.13 6.40
C VAL A 4 -10.77 23.07 7.43
N GLU A 5 -11.03 23.32 8.71
CA GLU A 5 -10.63 22.45 9.79
C GLU A 5 -11.50 21.18 9.78
N PHE A 6 -10.98 20.14 9.14
CA PHE A 6 -11.52 18.80 9.19
C PHE A 6 -10.87 18.07 10.37
N PRO A 7 -11.65 17.46 11.29
CA PRO A 7 -11.09 16.65 12.37
C PRO A 7 -10.50 15.37 11.77
N CYS A 8 -9.24 15.44 11.34
CA CYS A 8 -8.46 14.29 10.92
C CYS A 8 -7.63 13.76 12.09
N ALA A 9 -7.40 12.45 12.12
CA ALA A 9 -6.44 11.87 13.05
C ALA A 9 -5.09 12.57 12.84
N GLY A 10 -4.49 13.09 13.92
CA GLY A 10 -3.65 14.29 13.91
C GLY A 10 -2.43 14.31 12.97
N LEU A 11 -1.65 15.41 13.05
CA LEU A 11 -0.47 15.69 12.21
C LEU A 11 0.39 14.47 11.82
N PRO A 12 0.70 13.50 12.71
CA PRO A 12 1.51 12.33 12.34
C PRO A 12 0.91 11.47 11.22
N ILE A 13 -0.42 11.29 11.19
CA ILE A 13 -1.09 10.48 10.18
C ILE A 13 -1.17 11.23 8.85
N ALA A 14 -1.36 12.55 8.87
CA ALA A 14 -1.28 13.36 7.66
C ALA A 14 0.12 13.31 7.03
N ILE A 15 1.16 13.41 7.85
CA ILE A 15 2.56 13.27 7.41
C ILE A 15 2.81 11.88 6.82
N SER A 16 2.34 10.81 7.47
CA SER A 16 2.56 9.44 6.98
C SER A 16 1.87 9.19 5.63
N HIS A 17 0.63 9.66 5.44
CA HIS A 17 -0.06 9.55 4.15
C HIS A 17 0.67 10.32 3.06
N TRP A 18 1.14 11.54 3.35
CA TRP A 18 1.90 12.33 2.39
C TRP A 18 3.24 11.67 2.01
N GLU A 19 3.99 11.16 3.00
CA GLU A 19 5.23 10.41 2.76
C GLU A 19 4.98 9.14 1.95
N ALA A 20 3.89 8.42 2.21
CA ALA A 20 3.52 7.25 1.43
C ALA A 20 3.21 7.60 -0.03
N ILE A 21 2.43 8.65 -0.28
CA ILE A 21 2.11 9.12 -1.64
C ILE A 21 3.38 9.60 -2.35
N ARG A 22 4.20 10.40 -1.68
CA ARG A 22 5.48 10.87 -2.24
C ARG A 22 6.40 9.69 -2.54
N GLY A 23 6.56 8.76 -1.60
CA GLY A 23 7.40 7.57 -1.77
C GLY A 23 6.91 6.69 -2.93
N TYR A 24 5.59 6.59 -3.11
CA TYR A 24 4.99 5.93 -4.27
C TYR A 24 5.31 6.68 -5.58
N MET A 25 5.09 8.00 -5.63
CA MET A 25 5.29 8.80 -6.84
C MET A 25 6.77 8.95 -7.24
N GLU A 26 7.66 9.15 -6.27
CA GLU A 26 9.08 9.43 -6.52
C GLU A 26 9.86 8.19 -6.92
N TYR A 27 9.46 7.05 -6.39
CA TYR A 27 10.30 5.87 -6.48
C TYR A 27 9.55 4.63 -6.90
N GLU A 28 8.22 4.62 -7.00
CA GLU A 28 7.43 3.40 -7.25
C GLU A 28 7.82 2.24 -6.27
N VAL A 29 8.43 2.52 -5.10
CA VAL A 29 9.10 1.48 -4.25
C VAL A 29 8.12 0.50 -3.66
N ASN A 30 6.87 0.87 -3.58
CA ASN A 30 5.91 0.13 -2.81
C ASN A 30 4.60 0.09 -3.55
N ASP A 31 4.24 -1.09 -4.02
CA ASP A 31 2.83 -1.35 -4.28
C ASP A 31 2.05 -1.08 -2.99
N LEU A 32 0.85 -0.51 -3.10
CA LEU A 32 0.03 -0.26 -1.92
C LEU A 32 -0.18 -1.57 -1.14
N LYS A 33 -0.32 -2.67 -1.89
CA LYS A 33 -0.39 -4.03 -1.33
C LYS A 33 0.89 -4.42 -0.57
N SER A 34 2.08 -4.07 -1.04
CA SER A 34 3.32 -4.44 -0.33
C SER A 34 3.51 -3.70 0.99
N ILE A 35 2.98 -2.48 1.11
CA ILE A 35 2.95 -1.75 2.39
C ILE A 35 1.87 -2.30 3.31
N GLN A 36 0.67 -2.52 2.78
CA GLN A 36 -0.52 -2.88 3.58
C GLN A 36 -0.58 -4.36 3.93
N ASP A 37 0.08 -5.23 3.16
CA ASP A 37 0.06 -6.67 3.34
C ASP A 37 1.47 -7.29 3.21
N PRO A 38 2.37 -6.98 4.16
CA PRO A 38 3.75 -7.47 4.11
C PRO A 38 3.88 -8.99 4.27
N GLN A 39 2.84 -9.68 4.78
CA GLN A 39 2.83 -11.14 4.91
C GLN A 39 2.10 -11.86 3.76
N ASP A 40 1.58 -11.13 2.76
CA ASP A 40 0.79 -11.64 1.64
C ASP A 40 -0.35 -12.56 2.14
N LEU A 41 -1.15 -12.02 3.06
CA LEU A 41 -2.30 -12.66 3.69
C LEU A 41 -3.62 -12.27 3.02
N GLN A 42 -3.66 -11.19 2.23
CA GLN A 42 -4.83 -10.77 1.48
C GLN A 42 -4.95 -11.58 0.17
N GLY A 43 -6.14 -12.15 -0.03
CA GLY A 43 -6.52 -12.82 -1.26
C GLY A 43 -6.97 -11.86 -2.37
N PRO A 44 -7.18 -12.36 -3.61
CA PRO A 44 -7.52 -11.53 -4.77
C PRO A 44 -8.85 -10.76 -4.65
N ASN A 45 -9.77 -11.24 -3.81
CA ASN A 45 -11.11 -10.67 -3.63
C ASN A 45 -11.29 -10.03 -2.24
N ASP A 46 -10.23 -9.92 -1.45
CA ASP A 46 -10.31 -9.38 -0.09
C ASP A 46 -10.28 -7.85 -0.09
N PRO A 47 -10.92 -7.20 0.90
CA PRO A 47 -10.79 -5.76 1.09
C PRO A 47 -9.32 -5.32 1.26
N PRO A 48 -8.95 -4.10 0.84
CA PRO A 48 -7.57 -3.61 0.92
C PRO A 48 -7.10 -3.29 2.35
N HIS A 49 -7.95 -3.45 3.37
CA HIS A 49 -7.63 -3.19 4.76
C HIS A 49 -7.45 -4.51 5.53
N GLU A 50 -6.66 -4.53 6.59
CA GLU A 50 -6.60 -5.69 7.50
C GLU A 50 -7.95 -5.91 8.20
N GLY A 51 -8.31 -7.16 8.52
CA GLY A 51 -9.61 -7.48 9.13
C GLY A 51 -9.79 -8.96 9.43
N LEU A 52 -11.04 -9.41 9.60
CA LEU A 52 -11.31 -10.81 9.95
C LEU A 52 -10.87 -11.80 8.85
N HIS A 53 -10.91 -11.35 7.59
CA HIS A 53 -10.47 -12.14 6.45
C HIS A 53 -8.97 -12.44 6.51
N THR A 54 -8.10 -11.49 6.91
CA THR A 54 -6.65 -11.75 7.03
C THR A 54 -6.37 -12.79 8.11
N PHE A 55 -7.11 -12.76 9.23
CA PHE A 55 -7.00 -13.79 10.27
C PHE A 55 -7.44 -15.18 9.77
N HIS A 56 -8.55 -15.25 9.04
CA HIS A 56 -9.01 -16.52 8.45
C HIS A 56 -8.02 -17.07 7.41
N ASN A 57 -7.45 -16.20 6.57
CA ASN A 57 -6.45 -16.57 5.58
C ASN A 57 -5.15 -17.05 6.24
N ALA A 58 -4.68 -16.34 7.27
CA ALA A 58 -3.50 -16.75 8.05
C ALA A 58 -3.72 -18.12 8.72
N ARG A 59 -4.91 -18.36 9.27
CA ARG A 59 -5.28 -19.65 9.86
C ARG A 59 -5.31 -20.76 8.81
N ALA A 60 -5.91 -20.52 7.65
CA ALA A 60 -5.98 -21.48 6.56
C ALA A 60 -4.57 -21.84 6.04
N ARG A 61 -3.73 -20.83 5.82
CA ARG A 61 -2.34 -20.99 5.39
C ARG A 61 -1.51 -21.76 6.42
N MET A 62 -1.67 -21.47 7.71
CA MET A 62 -1.01 -22.22 8.77
C MET A 62 -1.40 -23.71 8.75
N HIS A 63 -2.70 -24.02 8.60
CA HIS A 63 -3.15 -25.41 8.53
C HIS A 63 -2.64 -26.13 7.30
N GLN A 64 -2.57 -25.45 6.15
CA GLN A 64 -1.95 -25.98 4.94
C GLN A 64 -0.47 -26.31 5.19
N GLN A 65 0.31 -25.37 5.75
CA GLN A 65 1.73 -25.61 6.07
C GLN A 65 1.93 -26.77 7.06
N ILE A 66 1.02 -26.96 8.02
CA ILE A 66 1.10 -28.10 8.95
C ILE A 66 0.76 -29.42 8.24
N ARG A 67 -0.20 -29.40 7.30
CA ARG A 67 -0.56 -30.58 6.50
C ARG A 67 0.54 -30.97 5.53
N ASP A 68 1.19 -29.97 4.93
CA ASP A 68 2.23 -30.15 3.92
C ASP A 68 3.60 -30.45 4.56
N GLY A 69 3.71 -30.40 5.90
CA GLY A 69 4.91 -30.76 6.66
C GLY A 69 5.93 -29.62 6.81
N GLU A 70 5.69 -28.49 6.17
CA GLU A 70 6.52 -27.27 6.24
C GLU A 70 6.55 -26.65 7.65
N ARG A 71 5.51 -26.93 8.47
CA ARG A 71 5.35 -26.34 9.79
C ARG A 71 4.99 -27.37 10.85
N ASN A 72 5.70 -27.36 11.98
CA ASN A 72 5.45 -28.28 13.09
C ASN A 72 4.12 -28.01 13.79
N ARG A 73 3.40 -29.06 14.19
CA ARG A 73 2.14 -28.98 14.96
C ARG A 73 2.25 -28.15 16.24
N VAL A 74 3.40 -28.22 16.92
CA VAL A 74 3.70 -27.42 18.13
C VAL A 74 3.64 -25.92 17.83
N SER A 75 4.13 -25.49 16.67
CA SER A 75 4.07 -24.08 16.27
C SER A 75 2.64 -23.61 15.94
N GLY A 76 1.74 -24.52 15.56
CA GLY A 76 0.30 -24.24 15.42
C GLY A 76 -0.37 -24.06 16.78
N PHE A 77 0.01 -24.88 17.77
CA PHE A 77 -0.45 -24.71 19.16
C PHE A 77 -0.06 -23.34 19.73
N PHE A 78 1.22 -22.94 19.60
CA PHE A 78 1.67 -21.62 20.06
C PHE A 78 1.02 -20.46 19.29
N TRP A 79 0.72 -20.63 18.01
CA TRP A 79 -0.03 -19.64 17.24
C TRP A 79 -1.42 -19.42 17.83
N TYR A 80 -2.14 -20.49 18.19
CA TYR A 80 -3.43 -20.37 18.86
C TYR A 80 -3.32 -19.78 20.26
N LEU A 81 -2.32 -20.20 21.05
CA LEU A 81 -2.08 -19.64 22.37
C LEU A 81 -1.84 -18.12 22.31
N TYR A 82 -0.99 -17.68 21.39
CA TYR A 82 -0.74 -16.26 21.15
C TYR A 82 -2.03 -15.50 20.83
N HIS A 83 -2.84 -16.02 19.90
CA HIS A 83 -4.09 -15.36 19.53
C HIS A 83 -5.11 -15.34 20.67
N VAL A 84 -5.20 -16.39 21.51
CA VAL A 84 -6.06 -16.34 22.70
C VAL A 84 -5.60 -15.23 23.66
N MET A 85 -4.29 -15.11 23.88
CA MET A 85 -3.71 -14.07 24.73
C MET A 85 -3.94 -12.66 24.16
N THR A 86 -4.08 -12.50 22.83
CA THR A 86 -4.36 -11.22 22.16
C THR A 86 -5.84 -11.01 21.84
N LEU A 87 -6.76 -11.61 22.62
CA LEU A 87 -8.22 -11.45 22.49
C LEU A 87 -8.81 -12.04 21.19
N TRP A 88 -8.10 -12.98 20.58
CA TRP A 88 -8.51 -13.77 19.42
C TRP A 88 -8.92 -12.90 18.23
N THR A 89 -10.17 -13.00 17.80
CA THR A 89 -10.72 -12.23 16.67
C THR A 89 -11.37 -10.92 17.10
N ILE A 90 -11.46 -10.64 18.40
CA ILE A 90 -12.12 -9.42 18.90
C ILE A 90 -11.47 -8.15 18.34
N PRO A 91 -10.13 -8.01 18.30
CA PRO A 91 -9.50 -6.85 17.67
C PRO A 91 -9.90 -6.67 16.21
N ASN A 92 -9.97 -7.76 15.43
CA ASN A 92 -10.37 -7.72 14.02
C ASN A 92 -11.83 -7.27 13.84
N TYR A 93 -12.74 -7.70 14.71
CA TYR A 93 -14.13 -7.22 14.71
C TYR A 93 -14.22 -5.74 15.05
N LEU A 94 -13.40 -5.25 15.99
CA LEU A 94 -13.33 -3.84 16.34
C LEU A 94 -12.82 -3.00 15.15
N THR A 95 -11.78 -3.47 14.46
CA THR A 95 -11.25 -2.83 13.24
C THR A 95 -12.33 -2.76 12.15
N GLU A 96 -13.03 -3.86 11.87
CA GLU A 96 -14.11 -3.84 10.88
C GLU A 96 -15.26 -2.92 11.29
N TRP A 97 -15.62 -2.89 12.57
CA TRP A 97 -16.63 -1.97 13.09
C TRP A 97 -16.20 -0.52 12.93
N GLU A 98 -14.95 -0.20 13.27
CA GLU A 98 -14.39 1.14 13.16
C GLU A 98 -14.34 1.59 11.71
N ILE A 99 -13.90 0.73 10.79
CA ILE A 99 -13.89 1.03 9.35
C ILE A 99 -15.31 1.27 8.84
N ARG A 100 -16.28 0.41 9.20
CA ARG A 100 -17.70 0.61 8.83
C ARG A 100 -18.24 1.91 9.39
N ARG A 101 -17.88 2.26 10.62
CA ARG A 101 -18.23 3.53 11.26
C ARG A 101 -17.62 4.70 10.49
N ILE A 102 -16.31 4.71 10.25
CA ILE A 102 -15.62 5.76 9.51
C ILE A 102 -16.22 5.91 8.10
N ASN A 103 -16.47 4.81 7.39
CA ASN A 103 -17.10 4.83 6.07
C ASN A 103 -18.54 5.38 6.11
N ALA A 104 -19.29 5.11 7.17
CA ALA A 104 -20.63 5.68 7.35
C ALA A 104 -20.59 7.19 7.66
N MET A 105 -19.57 7.66 8.38
CA MET A 105 -19.41 9.08 8.72
C MET A 105 -18.75 9.91 7.59
N SER A 106 -17.82 9.33 6.83
CA SER A 106 -16.96 10.02 5.86
C SER A 106 -17.70 10.86 4.79
N PRO A 107 -18.81 10.38 4.17
CA PRO A 107 -19.52 11.17 3.16
C PRO A 107 -20.21 12.41 3.75
N HIS A 108 -20.57 12.35 5.03
CA HIS A 108 -21.37 13.39 5.70
C HIS A 108 -20.52 14.45 6.41
N THR A 109 -19.22 14.21 6.57
CA THR A 109 -18.32 15.10 7.34
C THR A 109 -17.29 15.84 6.51
N LEU A 110 -17.10 15.49 5.23
CA LEU A 110 -16.18 16.25 4.37
C LEU A 110 -16.74 17.66 4.08
N PRO A 111 -16.02 18.74 4.41
CA PRO A 111 -16.39 20.09 4.00
C PRO A 111 -16.47 20.18 2.48
N GLU A 112 -17.43 20.94 1.97
CA GLU A 112 -17.67 21.08 0.53
C GLU A 112 -16.43 21.55 -0.24
N ALA A 113 -15.64 22.46 0.34
CA ALA A 113 -14.37 22.91 -0.25
C ALA A 113 -13.36 21.75 -0.42
N MET A 114 -13.26 20.86 0.57
CA MET A 114 -12.37 19.70 0.51
C MET A 114 -12.85 18.69 -0.54
N ARG A 115 -14.18 18.51 -0.65
CA ARG A 115 -14.77 17.65 -1.68
C ARG A 115 -14.43 18.16 -3.08
N GLN A 116 -14.59 19.46 -3.33
CA GLN A 116 -14.24 20.11 -4.60
C GLN A 116 -12.75 19.96 -4.93
N TRP A 117 -11.87 20.10 -3.94
CA TRP A 117 -10.42 19.92 -4.14
C TRP A 117 -10.01 18.45 -4.31
N SER A 118 -10.85 17.51 -3.90
CA SER A 118 -10.60 16.07 -4.05
C SER A 118 -11.10 15.53 -5.39
N GLU A 119 -11.83 16.31 -6.18
CA GLU A 119 -12.25 15.90 -7.52
C GLU A 119 -11.04 15.75 -8.44
N LEU A 120 -11.10 14.73 -9.32
CA LEU A 120 -10.05 14.52 -10.29
C LEU A 120 -9.93 15.74 -11.20
N LEU A 121 -8.70 16.18 -11.45
CA LEU A 121 -8.44 17.21 -12.45
C LEU A 121 -9.03 16.77 -13.80
N PRO A 122 -9.59 17.69 -14.59
CA PRO A 122 -10.03 17.39 -15.95
C PRO A 122 -8.90 16.74 -16.75
N LYS A 123 -9.23 15.70 -17.54
CA LYS A 123 -8.24 14.93 -18.33
C LYS A 123 -7.40 15.81 -19.25
N ASP A 124 -7.96 16.93 -19.69
CA ASP A 124 -7.29 17.90 -20.56
C ASP A 124 -6.14 18.62 -19.86
N GLN A 125 -6.18 18.71 -18.52
CA GLN A 125 -5.14 19.30 -17.68
C GLN A 125 -4.11 18.27 -17.20
N TRP A 126 -4.27 16.99 -17.55
CA TRP A 126 -3.31 15.98 -17.18
C TRP A 126 -2.03 16.20 -17.97
N ALA A 127 -0.91 16.42 -17.26
CA ALA A 127 0.39 16.47 -17.89
C ALA A 127 0.67 15.11 -18.55
N LYS A 128 0.88 15.11 -19.87
CA LYS A 128 1.33 13.92 -20.58
C LYS A 128 2.82 13.76 -20.30
N PRO A 129 3.29 12.57 -19.87
CA PRO A 129 4.71 12.33 -19.73
C PRO A 129 5.39 12.54 -21.09
N SER A 130 6.57 13.17 -21.10
CA SER A 130 7.34 13.33 -22.33
C SER A 130 7.76 11.97 -22.88
N GLU A 131 8.00 11.88 -24.18
CA GLU A 131 8.43 10.64 -24.82
C GLU A 131 9.74 10.10 -24.21
N GLU A 132 10.67 11.00 -23.86
CA GLU A 132 11.89 10.66 -23.12
C GLU A 132 11.57 9.99 -21.78
N LEU A 133 10.62 10.54 -21.00
CA LEU A 133 10.24 9.96 -19.70
C LEU A 133 9.55 8.60 -19.87
N VAL A 134 8.71 8.43 -20.88
CA VAL A 134 8.06 7.14 -21.17
C VAL A 134 9.12 6.06 -21.48
N GLN A 135 10.14 6.40 -22.27
CA GLN A 135 11.24 5.50 -22.59
C GLN A 135 12.07 5.15 -21.35
N MET A 136 12.40 6.14 -20.51
CA MET A 136 13.12 5.91 -19.25
C MET A 136 12.32 5.03 -18.29
N SER A 137 11.02 5.26 -18.13
CA SER A 137 10.15 4.41 -17.31
C SER A 137 10.14 2.96 -17.80
N GLU A 138 10.12 2.74 -19.12
CA GLU A 138 10.20 1.39 -19.67
C GLU A 138 11.54 0.72 -19.37
N GLN A 139 12.66 1.45 -19.46
CA GLN A 139 13.98 0.94 -19.08
C GLN A 139 14.04 0.55 -17.60
N VAL A 140 13.48 1.37 -16.71
CA VAL A 140 13.38 1.07 -15.27
C VAL A 140 12.56 -0.21 -15.04
N ARG A 141 11.39 -0.36 -15.69
CA ARG A 141 10.57 -1.58 -15.56
C ARG A 141 11.32 -2.84 -16.01
N GLN A 142 12.06 -2.76 -17.12
CA GLN A 142 12.84 -3.89 -17.63
C GLN A 142 13.98 -4.28 -16.67
N LEU A 143 14.68 -3.30 -16.08
CA LEU A 143 15.72 -3.55 -15.07
C LEU A 143 15.13 -4.14 -13.79
N HIS A 144 14.03 -3.56 -13.28
CA HIS A 144 13.34 -4.05 -12.11
C HIS A 144 12.86 -5.50 -12.29
N LYS A 145 12.30 -5.84 -13.46
CA LYS A 145 11.88 -7.22 -13.79
C LYS A 145 13.04 -8.22 -13.78
N ARG A 146 14.25 -7.79 -14.17
CA ARG A 146 15.46 -8.63 -14.15
C ARG A 146 16.04 -8.79 -12.74
N GLN A 147 15.92 -7.77 -11.89
CA GLN A 147 16.57 -7.72 -10.57
C GLN A 147 15.61 -7.22 -9.48
N PRO A 148 14.50 -7.92 -9.20
CA PRO A 148 13.43 -7.40 -8.32
C PRO A 148 13.85 -7.18 -6.86
N ARG A 149 15.03 -7.66 -6.45
CA ARG A 149 15.55 -7.52 -5.07
C ARG A 149 16.38 -6.27 -4.82
N ARG A 150 16.77 -5.53 -5.87
CA ARG A 150 17.53 -4.29 -5.71
C ARG A 150 16.57 -3.12 -5.45
N PRO A 151 17.01 -2.12 -4.68
CA PRO A 151 16.19 -0.94 -4.43
C PRO A 151 15.96 -0.17 -5.72
N ILE A 152 14.70 0.24 -5.94
CA ILE A 152 14.29 0.87 -7.19
C ILE A 152 14.95 2.23 -7.45
N THR A 153 15.37 2.93 -6.39
CA THR A 153 16.18 4.16 -6.47
C THR A 153 17.47 3.96 -7.25
N GLU A 154 18.10 2.79 -7.13
CA GLU A 154 19.30 2.46 -7.90
C GLU A 154 18.99 2.29 -9.38
N PHE A 155 17.83 1.71 -9.74
CA PHE A 155 17.41 1.59 -11.13
C PHE A 155 17.16 2.95 -11.77
N PHE A 156 16.45 3.85 -11.08
CA PHE A 156 16.25 5.22 -11.55
C PHE A 156 17.58 5.96 -11.73
N ALA A 157 18.50 5.87 -10.76
CA ALA A 157 19.81 6.50 -10.86
C ALA A 157 20.66 5.92 -11.99
N GLU A 158 20.61 4.60 -12.20
CA GLU A 158 21.32 3.90 -13.28
C GLU A 158 20.78 4.31 -14.66
N VAL A 159 19.46 4.27 -14.85
CA VAL A 159 18.79 4.71 -16.09
C VAL A 159 19.08 6.18 -16.38
N GLN A 160 19.02 7.04 -15.38
CA GLN A 160 19.32 8.47 -15.55
C GLN A 160 20.78 8.68 -15.99
N ARG A 161 21.74 7.98 -15.38
CA ARG A 161 23.16 8.05 -15.77
C ARG A 161 23.40 7.56 -17.20
N LEU A 162 22.77 6.46 -17.60
CA LEU A 162 22.89 5.90 -18.94
C LEU A 162 22.34 6.86 -20.01
N ASN A 163 21.14 7.39 -19.80
CA ASN A 163 20.54 8.34 -20.75
C ASN A 163 21.30 9.67 -20.81
N LEU A 164 21.83 10.16 -19.69
CA LEU A 164 22.70 11.34 -19.67
C LEU A 164 24.02 11.11 -20.43
N ALA A 165 24.57 9.89 -20.37
CA ALA A 165 25.77 9.52 -21.11
C ALA A 165 25.52 9.41 -22.61
N ASP A 166 24.39 8.85 -23.02
CA ASP A 166 23.98 8.76 -24.43
C ASP A 166 23.70 10.14 -25.03
N LYS A 167 23.04 11.03 -24.28
CA LYS A 167 22.79 12.43 -24.69
C LYS A 167 24.07 13.27 -24.83
N ARG A 168 25.17 12.86 -24.20
CA ARG A 168 26.51 13.50 -24.34
C ARG A 168 27.31 12.93 -25.51
N ARG A 169 26.91 11.79 -26.08
CA ARG A 169 27.59 11.12 -27.20
C ARG A 169 26.92 11.38 -28.55
N ALA A 170 25.64 11.72 -28.56
CA ALA A 170 24.90 12.23 -29.71
C ALA A 170 25.20 13.71 -29.96
#